data_AF-A0A423XNS3-F1
#
_entry.id   AF-A0A423XNS3-F1
#
_cell.length_a   1.000
_cell.length_b   1.000
_cell.length_c   1.000
_cell.angle_alpha   90.00
_cell.angle_beta   90.00
_cell.angle_gamma   90.00
#
_symmetry.space_group_name_H-M   'P 1'
#
loop_
_entity.id
_entity.type
_entity.pdbx_description
1 polymer ?
#
loop_
_entity_poly.entity_id
_entity_poly.type
_entity_poly.pdbx_seq_one_letter_code
_entity_poly.pdbx_strand_id
1 'polypeptide(L)'
;MALGTLVEPVADPRLSINVEKPDDQIQERSWGLTARVDPSVYFEEYQYWAAIEREEEHEANRQYIEERGPLTVGKLLKNRFSKGIHQERAEKAEKEKAEKEKVEREEPEKEKPEKENPEIAKAQSEVSGEGVIDKPSFGSSVSNEEWKTAARSLRTASWGTIFYLITADILGWSTCPYVFSQVGWGMGVGLYILFGIAAAASGWMIWKVFLALDSSRYPMQSFGDTYFRIFGPYWRHMINAFQAVQILMTVAVLVLANAQIIAQWNAHICFIVCMVIIMIIGIVLGSIRSLQRLGWLCNLCVWMNIVSFLIVIVACAKYPIDYSVVLNSTLIKTIEPAHTFAGPPPDAYQQSAYGTAATMSGVNNIVYSYGGALLFVAFLAEMRHPWDFWKGMLCAQSFICIVYIFFGAFVYGHLGQYSASNITQVIYPVSLQTAGNVFSFVTGLIACTLYFNIGMKVVYIEVFQEILHFPEITTTKGRWSWYALGPIYWIIAFVIAAAVPNLNGISSLVGGLMILNFTYTFPAFMYLGYRIRVDAKLEGEGFDPITRVTTRHDGGWQRWWRGFKVNWHLNTIYFLYGCGGLACSGMGCWSAIESLIALFGPGGTVATSFGCAQPV
;
A
#
# COMPACT_ATOMS: atom_id res chain seq x y z
N MET A 1 -20.05 -31.43 -33.94
CA MET A 1 -20.74 -32.23 -32.91
C MET A 1 -20.38 -31.60 -31.56
N ALA A 2 -21.34 -30.84 -31.03
CA ALA A 2 -21.45 -30.14 -29.73
C ALA A 2 -20.19 -29.57 -29.03
N LEU A 3 -19.99 -28.25 -29.21
CA LEU A 3 -19.33 -27.35 -28.25
C LEU A 3 -20.33 -27.01 -27.13
N GLY A 4 -19.97 -27.26 -25.87
CA GLY A 4 -20.77 -26.93 -24.68
C GLY A 4 -20.10 -25.84 -23.84
N THR A 5 -20.87 -24.78 -23.60
CA THR A 5 -20.54 -23.55 -22.87
C THR A 5 -20.31 -23.76 -21.36
N LEU A 6 -19.15 -23.34 -20.85
CA LEU A 6 -18.87 -23.18 -19.42
C LEU A 6 -19.15 -21.73 -19.01
N VAL A 7 -20.42 -21.45 -18.72
CA VAL A 7 -20.89 -20.25 -18.01
C VAL A 7 -21.68 -20.78 -16.82
N GLU A 8 -21.15 -20.64 -15.61
CA GLU A 8 -21.92 -20.92 -14.39
C GLU A 8 -23.15 -19.99 -14.34
N PRO A 9 -24.32 -20.47 -13.90
CA PRO A 9 -25.52 -19.66 -13.86
C PRO A 9 -25.38 -18.55 -12.81
N VAL A 10 -25.44 -17.31 -13.30
CA VAL A 10 -25.74 -16.12 -12.49
C VAL A 10 -27.08 -16.36 -11.81
N ALA A 11 -27.10 -16.33 -10.48
CA ALA A 11 -28.33 -16.39 -9.70
C ALA A 11 -29.28 -15.26 -10.15
N ASP A 12 -30.54 -15.62 -10.40
CA ASP A 12 -31.61 -14.77 -10.92
C ASP A 12 -31.84 -13.54 -10.01
N PRO A 13 -31.78 -12.28 -10.51
CA PRO A 13 -31.88 -11.06 -9.69
C PRO A 13 -33.30 -10.70 -9.22
N ARG A 14 -34.25 -11.65 -9.24
CA ARG A 14 -35.68 -11.39 -8.98
C ARG A 14 -36.21 -11.89 -7.64
N LEU A 15 -35.37 -12.51 -6.81
CA LEU A 15 -35.71 -12.81 -5.41
C LEU A 15 -35.21 -11.67 -4.52
N SER A 16 -35.89 -10.54 -4.62
CA SER A 16 -35.75 -9.42 -3.68
C SER A 16 -36.20 -9.88 -2.29
N ILE A 17 -35.26 -10.06 -1.37
CA ILE A 17 -35.57 -9.97 0.05
C ILE A 17 -35.90 -8.50 0.29
N ASN A 18 -37.18 -8.19 0.47
CA ASN A 18 -37.62 -6.87 0.95
C ASN A 18 -37.03 -6.68 2.36
N VAL A 19 -35.92 -5.94 2.46
CA VAL A 19 -35.39 -5.47 3.73
C VAL A 19 -36.03 -4.12 4.01
N GLU A 20 -37.08 -4.14 4.81
CA GLU A 20 -37.74 -2.96 5.35
C GLU A 20 -36.76 -2.23 6.29
N LYS A 21 -36.50 -0.94 6.04
CA LYS A 21 -35.72 -0.05 6.93
C LYS A 21 -36.57 0.26 8.16
N PRO A 22 -36.17 -0.07 9.40
CA PRO A 22 -36.93 0.32 10.59
C PRO A 22 -36.44 1.65 11.18
N ASP A 23 -37.40 2.45 11.63
CA ASP A 23 -37.27 3.77 12.27
C ASP A 23 -36.60 3.75 13.68
N ASP A 24 -35.66 4.69 13.85
CA ASP A 24 -35.43 5.62 14.98
C ASP A 24 -35.33 5.23 16.47
N GLN A 25 -35.18 3.97 16.89
CA GLN A 25 -34.82 3.69 18.31
C GLN A 25 -33.84 2.53 18.51
N ILE A 26 -32.59 2.67 18.06
CA ILE A 26 -31.57 1.66 18.32
C ILE A 26 -30.37 2.28 19.04
N GLN A 27 -30.11 1.91 20.30
CA GLN A 27 -28.88 2.32 21.03
C GLN A 27 -27.66 1.97 20.19
N GLU A 28 -26.98 2.96 19.65
CA GLU A 28 -25.90 2.76 18.70
C GLU A 28 -24.65 2.16 19.37
N ARG A 29 -24.09 1.07 18.82
CA ARG A 29 -22.70 0.66 19.15
C ARG A 29 -21.75 1.80 18.72
N SER A 30 -20.54 1.86 19.28
CA SER A 30 -19.54 2.83 18.82
C SER A 30 -19.39 2.80 17.29
N TRP A 31 -19.22 3.97 16.68
CA TRP A 31 -19.17 4.14 15.23
C TRP A 31 -17.85 4.74 14.78
N GLY A 32 -17.42 4.41 13.55
CA GLY A 32 -16.25 5.01 12.92
C GLY A 32 -14.94 4.35 13.35
N LEU A 33 -13.87 5.16 13.53
CA LEU A 33 -12.52 4.66 13.83
C LEU A 33 -12.43 3.87 15.15
N THR A 34 -13.32 4.14 16.12
CA THR A 34 -13.40 3.41 17.38
C THR A 34 -14.07 2.04 17.24
N ALA A 35 -14.96 1.87 16.25
CA ALA A 35 -15.64 0.63 15.93
C ALA A 35 -14.75 -0.35 15.13
N ARG A 36 -13.72 0.19 14.45
CA ARG A 36 -12.82 -0.54 13.54
C ARG A 36 -12.16 -1.77 14.16
N VAL A 37 -11.89 -1.73 15.47
CA VAL A 37 -11.11 -2.74 16.22
C VAL A 37 -11.95 -3.38 17.33
N ASP A 38 -13.28 -3.25 17.27
CA ASP A 38 -14.13 -3.79 18.33
C ASP A 38 -14.14 -5.34 18.29
N PRO A 39 -13.62 -6.02 19.32
CA PRO A 39 -13.58 -7.49 19.37
C PRO A 39 -14.97 -8.12 19.53
N SER A 40 -15.99 -7.34 19.89
CA SER A 40 -17.37 -7.81 20.09
C SER A 40 -18.16 -7.99 18.79
N VAL A 41 -17.62 -7.49 17.67
CA VAL A 41 -18.22 -7.59 16.33
C VAL A 41 -17.74 -8.86 15.66
N TYR A 42 -18.68 -9.72 15.25
CA TYR A 42 -18.36 -10.98 14.59
C TYR A 42 -18.27 -10.84 13.07
N PHE A 43 -17.62 -11.82 12.44
CA PHE A 43 -17.42 -11.92 10.98
C PHE A 43 -18.72 -11.73 10.16
N GLU A 44 -19.83 -12.31 10.61
CA GLU A 44 -21.13 -12.25 9.93
C GLU A 44 -21.73 -10.84 9.94
N GLU A 45 -21.49 -10.06 11.00
CA GLU A 45 -21.90 -8.66 11.10
C GLU A 45 -21.11 -7.80 10.12
N TYR A 46 -19.79 -8.01 10.00
CA TYR A 46 -18.97 -7.32 8.99
C TYR A 46 -19.46 -7.59 7.56
N GLN A 47 -19.78 -8.85 7.23
CA GLN A 47 -20.28 -9.22 5.91
C GLN A 47 -21.63 -8.57 5.60
N TYR A 48 -22.54 -8.53 6.57
CA TYR A 48 -23.85 -7.92 6.40
C TYR A 48 -23.74 -6.43 6.06
N TRP A 49 -22.98 -5.67 6.85
CA TRP A 49 -22.80 -4.23 6.61
C TRP A 49 -22.00 -3.95 5.33
N ALA A 50 -21.02 -4.78 5.01
CA ALA A 50 -20.29 -4.67 3.75
C ALA A 50 -21.21 -4.90 2.54
N ALA A 51 -22.09 -5.90 2.58
CA ALA A 51 -23.03 -6.18 1.49
C ALA A 51 -23.96 -4.98 1.21
N ILE A 52 -24.56 -4.41 2.25
CA ILE A 52 -25.41 -3.21 2.13
C ILE A 52 -24.65 -2.06 1.49
N GLU A 53 -23.43 -1.81 1.94
CA GLU A 53 -22.62 -0.72 1.39
C GLU A 53 -22.26 -0.93 -0.07
N ARG A 54 -22.02 -2.16 -0.50
CA ARG A 54 -21.75 -2.44 -1.91
C ARG A 54 -22.98 -2.23 -2.79
N GLU A 55 -24.17 -2.52 -2.29
CA GLU A 55 -25.42 -2.19 -2.98
C GLU A 55 -25.61 -0.66 -3.08
N GLU A 56 -25.43 0.06 -1.97
CA GLU A 56 -25.49 1.53 -1.93
C GLU A 56 -24.46 2.17 -2.88
N GLU A 57 -23.22 1.67 -2.92
CA GLU A 57 -22.17 2.13 -3.83
C GLU A 57 -22.50 1.84 -5.31
N HIS A 58 -23.13 0.70 -5.60
CA HIS A 58 -23.56 0.34 -6.95
C HIS A 58 -24.66 1.27 -7.45
N GLU A 59 -25.64 1.60 -6.61
CA GLU A 59 -26.69 2.57 -6.94
C GLU A 59 -26.12 3.97 -7.14
N ALA A 60 -25.25 4.43 -6.24
CA ALA A 60 -24.60 5.73 -6.35
C ALA A 60 -23.73 5.85 -7.62
N ASN A 61 -23.07 4.75 -8.04
CA ASN A 61 -22.31 4.73 -9.28
C ASN A 61 -23.23 4.73 -10.52
N ARG A 62 -24.37 4.03 -10.47
CA ARG A 62 -25.38 4.05 -11.55
C ARG A 62 -25.90 5.47 -11.77
N GLN A 63 -26.31 6.15 -10.70
CA GLN A 63 -26.72 7.56 -10.75
C GLN A 63 -25.61 8.45 -11.30
N TYR A 64 -24.37 8.24 -10.89
CA TYR A 64 -23.22 8.99 -11.42
C TYR A 64 -22.99 8.77 -12.93
N ILE A 65 -23.16 7.55 -13.42
CA ILE A 65 -23.02 7.23 -14.86
C ILE A 65 -24.16 7.87 -15.66
N GLU A 66 -25.39 7.83 -15.15
CA GLU A 66 -26.56 8.45 -15.76
C GLU A 66 -26.41 9.98 -15.84
N GLU A 67 -25.95 10.63 -14.76
CA GLU A 67 -25.67 12.07 -14.71
C GLU A 67 -24.52 12.49 -15.64
N ARG A 68 -23.48 11.65 -15.78
CA ARG A 68 -22.29 11.96 -16.58
C ARG A 68 -22.56 11.94 -18.09
N GLY A 69 -23.53 11.14 -18.54
CA GLY A 69 -23.86 10.94 -19.96
C GLY A 69 -22.73 10.26 -20.78
N PRO A 70 -22.89 10.10 -22.10
CA PRO A 70 -21.95 9.35 -22.94
C PRO A 70 -20.58 10.04 -23.07
N LEU A 71 -19.52 9.22 -23.01
CA LEU A 71 -18.12 9.67 -23.07
C LEU A 71 -17.66 9.90 -24.52
N THR A 72 -17.73 11.14 -24.98
CA THR A 72 -17.05 11.56 -26.22
C THR A 72 -15.58 11.89 -25.93
N VAL A 73 -14.67 11.63 -26.88
CA VAL A 73 -13.21 11.85 -26.73
C VAL A 73 -12.88 13.28 -26.30
N GLY A 74 -13.62 14.29 -26.76
CA GLY A 74 -13.47 15.69 -26.34
C GLY A 74 -13.86 15.95 -24.88
N LYS A 75 -14.89 15.27 -24.35
CA LYS A 75 -15.27 15.34 -22.92
C LYS A 75 -14.26 14.64 -22.02
N LEU A 76 -13.60 13.58 -22.49
CA LEU A 76 -12.54 12.90 -21.74
C LEU A 76 -11.30 13.78 -21.54
N LEU A 77 -10.91 14.56 -22.55
CA LEU A 77 -9.82 15.55 -22.43
C LEU A 77 -10.22 16.74 -21.55
N LYS A 78 -11.43 17.29 -21.74
CA LYS A 78 -11.90 18.43 -20.94
C LYS A 78 -12.11 18.08 -19.46
N ASN A 79 -12.56 16.87 -19.14
CA ASN A 79 -12.75 16.41 -17.76
C ASN A 79 -11.44 16.10 -17.02
N ARG A 80 -10.30 15.95 -17.71
CA ARG A 80 -8.98 15.84 -17.04
C ARG A 80 -8.44 17.20 -16.58
N PHE A 81 -8.93 18.31 -17.15
CA PHE A 81 -8.49 19.68 -16.84
C PHE A 81 -9.56 20.55 -16.17
N SER A 82 -10.82 20.10 -16.15
CA SER A 82 -11.92 20.73 -15.41
C SER A 82 -11.85 20.36 -13.93
N LYS A 83 -12.11 21.32 -13.04
CA LYS A 83 -12.34 21.07 -11.61
C LYS A 83 -13.41 19.99 -11.51
N GLY A 84 -13.06 18.83 -10.95
CA GLY A 84 -13.86 17.62 -11.05
C GLY A 84 -15.33 17.87 -10.68
N ILE A 85 -16.24 17.17 -11.37
CA ILE A 85 -17.71 17.22 -11.24
C ILE A 85 -18.20 17.18 -9.77
N HIS A 86 -17.36 16.72 -8.82
CA HIS A 86 -17.63 16.71 -7.39
C HIS A 86 -17.48 18.04 -6.66
N GLN A 87 -16.56 18.94 -7.08
CA GLN A 87 -16.58 20.32 -6.57
C GLN A 87 -17.86 21.02 -7.02
N GLU A 88 -18.28 20.79 -8.27
CA GLU A 88 -19.58 21.31 -8.76
C GLU A 88 -20.77 20.71 -8.00
N ARG A 89 -20.71 19.42 -7.60
CA ARG A 89 -21.77 18.75 -6.81
C ARG A 89 -21.78 19.21 -5.35
N ALA A 90 -20.63 19.43 -4.73
CA ALA A 90 -20.53 19.97 -3.38
C ALA A 90 -21.02 21.43 -3.35
N GLU A 91 -20.61 22.24 -4.33
CA GLU A 91 -21.08 23.62 -4.49
C GLU A 91 -22.59 23.67 -4.81
N LYS A 92 -23.12 22.72 -5.61
CA LYS A 92 -24.58 22.62 -5.85
C LYS A 92 -25.35 22.15 -4.62
N ALA A 93 -24.86 21.15 -3.89
CA ALA A 93 -25.50 20.65 -2.67
C ALA A 93 -25.44 21.69 -1.54
N GLU A 94 -24.37 22.47 -1.42
CA GLU A 94 -24.31 23.63 -0.53
C GLU A 94 -25.30 24.71 -0.95
N LYS A 95 -25.45 24.98 -2.26
CA LYS A 95 -26.45 25.92 -2.78
C LYS A 95 -27.89 25.46 -2.53
N GLU A 96 -28.18 24.17 -2.75
CA GLU A 96 -29.50 23.59 -2.50
C GLU A 96 -29.83 23.53 -1.00
N LYS A 97 -28.84 23.26 -0.13
CA LYS A 97 -29.00 23.37 1.33
C LYS A 97 -29.25 24.82 1.76
N ALA A 98 -28.50 25.78 1.20
CA ALA A 98 -28.69 27.20 1.46
C ALA A 98 -30.02 27.74 0.91
N GLU A 99 -30.56 27.16 -0.16
CA GLU A 99 -31.92 27.46 -0.65
C GLU A 99 -32.99 26.84 0.24
N LYS A 100 -32.81 25.60 0.73
CA LYS A 100 -33.74 24.98 1.68
C LYS A 100 -33.80 25.73 3.02
N GLU A 101 -32.66 26.15 3.56
CA GLU A 101 -32.61 27.01 4.77
C GLU A 101 -33.26 28.39 4.56
N LYS A 102 -33.30 28.91 3.32
CA LYS A 102 -34.03 30.14 3.00
C LYS A 102 -35.53 29.93 2.91
N VAL A 103 -35.97 28.79 2.37
CA VAL A 103 -37.40 28.44 2.25
C VAL A 103 -38.01 28.12 3.62
N GLU A 104 -37.28 27.45 4.52
CA GLU A 104 -37.72 27.24 5.93
C GLU A 104 -37.82 28.53 6.74
N ARG A 105 -37.20 29.63 6.28
CA ARG A 105 -37.25 30.94 6.95
C ARG A 105 -38.42 31.82 6.48
N GLU A 106 -39.18 31.40 5.46
CA GLU A 106 -40.17 32.25 4.77
C GLU A 106 -41.64 31.79 4.85
N GLU A 107 -42.00 30.74 5.61
CA GLU A 107 -43.43 30.44 5.85
C GLU A 107 -44.04 31.28 7.01
N PRO A 108 -45.25 31.87 6.85
CA PRO A 108 -45.72 32.95 7.69
C PRO A 108 -46.60 32.48 8.86
N GLU A 109 -46.20 32.83 10.07
CA GLU A 109 -46.98 32.70 11.30
C GLU A 109 -48.15 33.70 11.29
N LYS A 110 -49.38 33.21 11.04
CA LYS A 110 -50.63 33.91 11.34
C LYS A 110 -51.27 33.25 12.55
N GLU A 111 -51.13 33.87 13.72
CA GLU A 111 -52.23 34.22 14.63
C GLU A 111 -51.66 34.96 15.85
N LYS A 112 -52.18 36.17 16.12
CA LYS A 112 -51.99 36.93 17.36
C LYS A 112 -53.28 36.78 18.19
N PRO A 113 -53.18 36.76 19.53
CA PRO A 113 -53.32 38.01 20.32
C PRO A 113 -52.30 38.00 21.49
N GLU A 114 -51.99 39.03 22.27
CA GLU A 114 -52.34 40.43 22.43
C GLU A 114 -51.18 41.06 23.25
N LYS A 115 -51.06 42.38 23.24
CA LYS A 115 -49.96 43.11 23.89
C LYS A 115 -50.22 43.29 25.38
N GLU A 116 -49.19 43.09 26.21
CA GLU A 116 -49.02 43.83 27.47
C GLU A 116 -47.55 44.27 27.66
N ASN A 117 -47.42 45.42 28.33
CA ASN A 117 -46.33 46.39 28.24
C ASN A 117 -45.11 46.06 29.13
N PRO A 118 -43.91 46.63 28.87
CA PRO A 118 -42.68 46.35 29.58
C PRO A 118 -42.38 47.40 30.65
N GLU A 119 -42.17 46.97 31.90
CA GLU A 119 -41.43 47.67 32.97
C GLU A 119 -41.51 46.73 34.19
N ILE A 120 -40.43 46.12 34.66
CA ILE A 120 -39.59 46.64 35.74
C ILE A 120 -38.30 45.80 35.73
N ALA A 121 -37.17 46.44 35.41
CA ALA A 121 -35.85 45.89 35.66
C ALA A 121 -35.03 46.94 36.38
N LYS A 122 -34.89 46.78 37.70
CA LYS A 122 -33.73 47.14 38.53
C LYS A 122 -34.07 46.97 40.01
N ALA A 123 -33.40 46.03 40.69
CA ALA A 123 -32.72 46.29 41.95
C ALA A 123 -31.90 45.07 42.45
N GLN A 124 -30.61 45.34 42.72
CA GLN A 124 -29.70 44.74 43.73
C GLN A 124 -29.09 43.35 43.42
N SER A 125 -27.77 43.17 43.18
CA SER A 125 -26.57 43.33 44.05
C SER A 125 -26.67 42.47 45.32
N GLU A 126 -25.74 41.63 45.78
CA GLU A 126 -24.35 41.32 45.48
C GLU A 126 -23.96 40.09 46.36
N VAL A 127 -23.04 39.24 45.88
CA VAL A 127 -21.98 38.53 46.65
C VAL A 127 -22.26 37.22 47.45
N SER A 128 -21.55 36.17 46.97
CA SER A 128 -20.83 35.06 47.65
C SER A 128 -21.53 33.74 48.05
N GLY A 129 -20.89 32.61 47.65
CA GLY A 129 -20.95 31.33 48.38
C GLY A 129 -21.12 30.02 47.56
N GLU A 130 -20.04 29.55 46.93
CA GLU A 130 -19.65 28.17 46.54
C GLU A 130 -20.70 27.02 46.37
N GLY A 131 -20.78 26.50 45.13
CA GLY A 131 -20.30 25.14 44.78
C GLY A 131 -21.27 23.94 44.74
N VAL A 132 -21.83 23.61 43.57
CA VAL A 132 -21.95 22.22 43.04
C VAL A 132 -21.85 22.24 41.50
N ILE A 133 -21.12 21.25 40.99
CA ILE A 133 -20.69 21.02 39.61
C ILE A 133 -21.86 20.56 38.72
N ASP A 134 -22.08 21.21 37.58
CA ASP A 134 -22.74 20.60 36.42
C ASP A 134 -21.80 20.62 35.21
N LYS A 135 -21.49 19.43 34.71
CA LYS A 135 -20.66 19.19 33.53
C LYS A 135 -21.42 19.59 32.26
N PRO A 136 -20.80 20.25 31.27
CA PRO A 136 -21.42 20.42 29.96
C PRO A 136 -21.44 19.06 29.23
N SER A 137 -22.62 18.64 28.81
CA SER A 137 -22.85 17.47 27.96
C SER A 137 -22.20 17.69 26.59
N PHE A 138 -21.17 16.90 26.31
CA PHE A 138 -20.59 16.77 24.97
C PHE A 138 -21.34 15.65 24.25
N GLY A 139 -22.04 15.96 23.16
CA GLY A 139 -22.76 14.95 22.40
C GLY A 139 -23.70 15.53 21.35
N SER A 140 -23.17 16.18 20.30
CA SER A 140 -23.88 16.26 19.03
C SER A 140 -23.65 14.95 18.27
N SER A 141 -24.63 14.05 18.28
CA SER A 141 -24.63 12.88 17.41
C SER A 141 -24.72 13.34 15.97
N VAL A 142 -23.60 13.30 15.25
CA VAL A 142 -23.56 13.46 13.79
C VAL A 142 -24.53 12.44 13.19
N SER A 143 -25.48 12.89 12.37
CA SER A 143 -26.45 11.98 11.75
C SER A 143 -25.73 10.92 10.89
N ASN A 144 -26.21 9.68 10.90
CA ASN A 144 -25.61 8.57 10.15
C ASN A 144 -25.37 8.90 8.67
N GLU A 145 -26.28 9.66 8.06
CA GLU A 145 -26.15 10.10 6.67
C GLU A 145 -25.05 11.16 6.49
N GLU A 146 -24.86 12.05 7.47
CA GLU A 146 -23.78 13.04 7.45
C GLU A 146 -22.41 12.39 7.61
N TRP A 147 -22.28 11.42 8.51
CA TRP A 147 -21.05 10.64 8.66
C TRP A 147 -20.75 9.80 7.42
N LYS A 148 -21.75 9.10 6.87
CA LYS A 148 -21.60 8.36 5.60
C LYS A 148 -21.19 9.26 4.45
N THR A 149 -21.76 10.46 4.37
CA THR A 149 -21.41 11.45 3.33
C THR A 149 -20.00 11.98 3.54
N ALA A 150 -19.61 12.27 4.78
CA ALA A 150 -18.25 12.68 5.13
C ALA A 150 -17.22 11.58 4.83
N ALA A 151 -17.47 10.33 5.24
CA ALA A 151 -16.61 9.19 4.95
C ALA A 151 -16.45 8.95 3.44
N ARG A 152 -17.54 9.08 2.66
CA ARG A 152 -17.49 9.00 1.19
C ARG A 152 -16.74 10.19 0.56
N SER A 153 -16.84 11.38 1.15
CA SER A 153 -16.12 12.56 0.65
C SER A 153 -14.60 12.47 0.80
N LEU A 154 -14.12 11.67 1.76
CA LEU A 154 -12.70 11.37 1.93
C LEU A 154 -12.18 10.44 0.82
N ARG A 155 -13.02 9.54 0.29
CA ARG A 155 -12.68 8.61 -0.80
C ARG A 155 -12.66 9.31 -2.16
N THR A 156 -11.50 9.82 -2.56
CA THR A 156 -11.35 10.65 -3.76
C THR A 156 -10.64 9.96 -4.93
N ALA A 157 -9.99 8.81 -4.72
CA ALA A 157 -9.16 8.18 -5.76
C ALA A 157 -10.00 7.49 -6.85
N SER A 158 -9.64 7.75 -8.11
CA SER A 158 -10.20 7.08 -9.28
C SER A 158 -9.38 5.85 -9.67
N TRP A 159 -9.92 4.93 -10.48
CA TRP A 159 -9.14 3.76 -10.97
C TRP A 159 -7.86 4.18 -11.72
N GLY A 160 -7.88 5.32 -12.42
CA GLY A 160 -6.71 5.87 -13.10
C GLY A 160 -5.67 6.42 -12.12
N THR A 161 -6.10 7.01 -11.00
CA THR A 161 -5.21 7.40 -9.90
C THR A 161 -4.55 6.18 -9.29
N ILE A 162 -5.29 5.07 -9.14
CA ILE A 162 -4.78 3.80 -8.62
C ILE A 162 -3.72 3.20 -9.53
N PHE A 163 -3.91 3.27 -10.86
CA PHE A 163 -2.85 2.88 -11.80
C PHE A 163 -1.53 3.61 -11.53
N TYR A 164 -1.57 4.94 -11.35
CA TYR A 164 -0.37 5.71 -11.05
C TYR A 164 0.17 5.46 -9.64
N LEU A 165 -0.69 5.23 -8.64
CA LEU A 165 -0.26 4.90 -7.28
C LEU A 165 0.46 3.55 -7.23
N ILE A 166 -0.13 2.51 -7.83
CA ILE A 166 0.48 1.17 -7.91
C ILE A 166 1.78 1.24 -8.72
N THR A 167 1.77 1.94 -9.86
CA THR A 167 2.97 2.06 -10.70
C THR A 167 4.06 2.85 -9.98
N ALA A 168 3.76 3.97 -9.33
CA ALA A 168 4.77 4.76 -8.61
C ALA A 168 5.34 4.01 -7.40
N ASP A 169 4.56 3.13 -6.77
CA ASP A 169 4.98 2.34 -5.62
C ASP A 169 5.84 1.14 -6.04
N ILE A 170 5.41 0.39 -7.06
CA ILE A 170 6.02 -0.90 -7.41
C ILE A 170 7.16 -0.76 -8.42
N LEU A 171 7.14 0.24 -9.32
CA LEU A 171 8.05 0.32 -10.48
C LEU A 171 9.53 0.55 -10.09
N GLY A 172 10.24 -0.54 -9.82
CA GLY A 172 11.67 -0.62 -9.49
C GLY A 172 12.51 -1.21 -10.62
N TRP A 173 12.50 -0.59 -11.80
CA TRP A 173 13.13 -1.11 -13.02
C TRP A 173 14.67 -1.20 -12.98
N SER A 174 15.34 -0.50 -12.05
CA SER A 174 16.81 -0.38 -12.01
C SER A 174 17.54 -1.70 -11.77
N THR A 175 16.91 -2.65 -11.07
CA THR A 175 17.50 -3.97 -10.74
C THR A 175 17.17 -5.03 -11.79
N CYS A 176 16.29 -4.76 -12.76
CA CYS A 176 15.89 -5.76 -13.76
C CYS A 176 17.05 -6.33 -14.57
N PRO A 177 18.01 -5.52 -15.08
CA PRO A 177 19.14 -6.06 -15.82
C PRO A 177 20.03 -6.99 -14.97
N TYR A 178 20.18 -6.67 -13.69
CA TYR A 178 20.90 -7.51 -12.73
C TYR A 178 20.23 -8.88 -12.53
N VAL A 179 18.90 -8.93 -12.52
CA VAL A 179 18.19 -10.21 -12.46
C VAL A 179 18.58 -11.07 -13.66
N PHE A 180 18.54 -10.52 -14.88
CA PHE A 180 18.93 -11.24 -16.09
C PHE A 180 20.39 -11.70 -16.06
N SER A 181 21.30 -10.93 -15.45
CA SER A 181 22.69 -11.38 -15.27
C SER A 181 22.88 -12.48 -14.22
N GLN A 182 21.92 -12.73 -13.33
CA GLN A 182 21.99 -13.84 -12.37
C GLN A 182 21.28 -15.10 -12.85
N VAL A 183 20.20 -14.98 -13.63
CA VAL A 183 19.34 -16.11 -14.02
C VAL A 183 19.38 -16.44 -15.51
N GLY A 184 19.90 -15.54 -16.34
CA GLY A 184 19.91 -15.64 -17.80
C GLY A 184 18.58 -15.28 -18.46
N TRP A 185 18.56 -15.31 -19.79
CA TRP A 185 17.42 -14.88 -20.61
C TRP A 185 16.12 -15.65 -20.34
N GLY A 186 16.17 -16.98 -20.46
CA GLY A 186 14.96 -17.81 -20.43
C GLY A 186 14.29 -17.78 -19.06
N MET A 187 15.08 -17.97 -18.00
CA MET A 187 14.54 -17.92 -16.64
C MET A 187 14.15 -16.50 -16.23
N GLY A 188 14.87 -15.47 -16.66
CA GLY A 188 14.54 -14.07 -16.35
C GLY A 188 13.14 -13.71 -16.83
N VAL A 189 12.85 -13.94 -18.12
CA VAL A 189 11.51 -13.68 -18.68
C VAL A 189 10.45 -14.54 -18.00
N GLY A 190 10.71 -15.84 -17.84
CA GLY A 190 9.75 -16.77 -17.24
C GLY A 190 9.38 -16.41 -15.80
N LEU A 191 10.37 -16.05 -14.98
CA LEU A 191 10.16 -15.66 -13.59
C LEU A 191 9.45 -14.31 -13.47
N TYR A 192 9.76 -13.31 -14.31
CA TYR A 192 9.03 -12.04 -14.31
C TYR A 192 7.54 -12.22 -14.62
N ILE A 193 7.21 -13.11 -15.58
CA ILE A 193 5.81 -13.44 -15.90
C ILE A 193 5.16 -14.20 -14.75
N LEU A 194 5.82 -15.24 -14.23
CA LEU A 194 5.28 -16.08 -13.16
C LEU A 194 4.99 -15.27 -11.89
N PHE A 195 5.97 -14.52 -11.39
CA PHE A 195 5.79 -13.66 -10.21
C PHE A 195 4.83 -12.50 -10.50
N GLY A 196 4.79 -11.99 -11.74
CA GLY A 196 3.83 -10.98 -12.14
C GLY A 196 2.38 -11.46 -12.08
N ILE A 197 2.10 -12.67 -12.57
CA ILE A 197 0.78 -13.32 -12.47
C ILE A 197 0.45 -13.64 -11.01
N ALA A 198 1.42 -14.16 -10.25
CA ALA A 198 1.23 -14.45 -8.83
C ALA A 198 0.90 -13.18 -8.03
N ALA A 199 1.58 -12.06 -8.28
CA ALA A 199 1.30 -10.78 -7.65
C ALA A 199 -0.07 -10.23 -8.04
N ALA A 200 -0.47 -10.37 -9.31
CA ALA A 200 -1.82 -10.01 -9.77
C ALA A 200 -2.90 -10.83 -9.04
N ALA A 201 -2.67 -12.13 -8.87
CA ALA A 201 -3.58 -13.02 -8.15
C ALA A 201 -3.71 -12.62 -6.67
N SER A 202 -2.59 -12.30 -6.00
CA SER A 202 -2.62 -11.78 -4.63
C SER A 202 -3.37 -10.46 -4.51
N GLY A 203 -3.16 -9.53 -5.45
CA GLY A 203 -3.91 -8.29 -5.50
C GLY A 203 -5.41 -8.49 -5.66
N TRP A 204 -5.81 -9.46 -6.50
CA TRP A 204 -7.20 -9.86 -6.67
C TRP A 204 -7.79 -10.48 -5.39
N MET A 205 -7.02 -11.31 -4.67
CA MET A 205 -7.41 -11.86 -3.38
C MET A 205 -7.69 -10.76 -2.34
N ILE A 206 -6.78 -9.78 -2.22
CA ILE A 206 -6.94 -8.62 -1.33
C ILE A 206 -8.21 -7.83 -1.70
N TRP A 207 -8.39 -7.54 -2.99
CA TRP A 207 -9.55 -6.83 -3.48
C TRP A 207 -10.87 -7.53 -3.11
N LYS A 208 -10.96 -8.85 -3.29
CA LYS A 208 -12.16 -9.62 -2.94
C LYS A 208 -12.46 -9.61 -1.45
N VAL A 209 -11.44 -9.77 -0.60
CA VAL A 209 -11.63 -9.71 0.87
C VAL A 209 -12.05 -8.31 1.31
N PHE A 210 -11.46 -7.27 0.72
CA PHE A 210 -11.81 -5.89 1.02
C PHE A 210 -13.27 -5.59 0.69
N LEU A 211 -13.72 -5.92 -0.53
CA LEU A 211 -15.12 -5.69 -0.94
C LEU A 211 -16.12 -6.40 -0.02
N ALA A 212 -15.76 -7.58 0.48
CA ALA A 212 -16.65 -8.40 1.30
C ALA A 212 -16.68 -8.05 2.79
N LEU A 213 -15.72 -7.25 3.28
CA LEU A 213 -15.58 -6.96 4.71
C LEU A 213 -15.60 -5.47 5.04
N ASP A 214 -15.24 -4.57 4.12
CA ASP A 214 -15.17 -3.13 4.36
C ASP A 214 -16.55 -2.46 4.35
N SER A 215 -16.79 -1.58 5.33
CA SER A 215 -17.95 -0.68 5.38
C SER A 215 -17.65 0.68 6.06
N SER A 216 -18.51 1.68 5.93
CA SER A 216 -18.45 3.01 6.51
C SER A 216 -18.71 2.96 8.01
N ARG A 217 -19.47 1.96 8.47
CA ARG A 217 -19.62 1.62 9.88
C ARG A 217 -18.33 1.04 10.44
N TYR A 218 -17.71 0.11 9.70
CA TYR A 218 -16.46 -0.56 10.07
C TYR A 218 -15.38 -0.39 8.99
N PRO A 219 -14.73 0.79 8.92
CA PRO A 219 -13.79 1.09 7.83
C PRO A 219 -12.51 0.27 7.95
N MET A 220 -12.06 -0.31 6.83
CA MET A 220 -10.75 -0.95 6.72
C MET A 220 -9.73 0.08 6.22
N GLN A 221 -8.63 0.24 6.94
CA GLN A 221 -7.59 1.23 6.60
C GLN A 221 -6.19 0.62 6.58
N SER A 222 -5.95 -0.45 7.32
CA SER A 222 -4.66 -1.14 7.34
C SER A 222 -4.78 -2.59 6.87
N PHE A 223 -3.67 -3.13 6.39
CA PHE A 223 -3.60 -4.53 5.98
C PHE A 223 -3.91 -5.49 7.14
N GLY A 224 -3.56 -5.15 8.39
CA GLY A 224 -3.91 -5.96 9.56
C GLY A 224 -5.40 -6.03 9.89
N ASP A 225 -6.23 -5.09 9.41
CA ASP A 225 -7.67 -5.12 9.65
C ASP A 225 -8.34 -6.33 8.97
N THR A 226 -7.81 -6.79 7.84
CA THR A 226 -8.32 -8.00 7.17
C THR A 226 -8.14 -9.22 8.08
N TYR A 227 -6.98 -9.31 8.74
CA TYR A 227 -6.63 -10.38 9.66
C TYR A 227 -7.43 -10.31 10.96
N PHE A 228 -7.66 -9.11 11.47
CA PHE A 228 -8.52 -8.89 12.63
C PHE A 228 -9.90 -9.51 12.43
N ARG A 229 -10.53 -9.26 11.28
CA ARG A 229 -11.90 -9.72 10.99
C ARG A 229 -11.99 -11.22 10.74
N ILE A 230 -10.95 -11.85 10.19
CA ILE A 230 -10.97 -13.28 9.82
C ILE A 230 -10.47 -14.17 10.97
N PHE A 231 -9.34 -13.80 11.58
CA PHE A 231 -8.60 -14.61 12.54
C PHE A 231 -8.56 -14.04 13.97
N GLY A 232 -8.93 -12.77 14.16
CA GLY A 232 -9.03 -12.12 15.46
C GLY A 232 -7.85 -11.21 15.83
N PRO A 233 -7.84 -10.65 17.06
CA PRO A 233 -6.90 -9.61 17.50
C PRO A 233 -5.43 -10.05 17.54
N TYR A 234 -5.15 -11.29 17.92
CA TYR A 234 -3.77 -11.80 17.98
C TYR A 234 -3.06 -11.68 16.62
N TRP A 235 -3.72 -12.14 15.55
CA TRP A 235 -3.15 -12.14 14.20
C TRP A 235 -3.01 -10.72 13.63
N ARG A 236 -3.91 -9.80 14.00
CA ARG A 236 -3.80 -8.38 13.68
C ARG A 236 -2.49 -7.80 14.21
N HIS A 237 -2.21 -7.95 15.51
CA HIS A 237 -1.00 -7.39 16.11
C HIS A 237 0.27 -7.99 15.51
N MET A 238 0.28 -9.30 15.24
CA MET A 238 1.42 -9.97 14.59
C MET A 238 1.68 -9.39 13.19
N ILE A 239 0.64 -9.27 12.35
CA ILE A 239 0.77 -8.74 10.99
C ILE A 239 1.16 -7.25 11.01
N ASN A 240 0.59 -6.46 11.92
CA ASN A 240 0.91 -5.03 12.04
C ASN A 240 2.34 -4.79 12.53
N ALA A 241 2.83 -5.56 13.50
CA ALA A 241 4.22 -5.50 13.95
C ALA A 241 5.18 -5.87 12.81
N PHE A 242 4.86 -6.94 12.07
CA PHE A 242 5.66 -7.38 10.93
C PHE A 242 5.61 -6.35 9.78
N GLN A 243 4.47 -5.71 9.54
CA GLN A 243 4.33 -4.63 8.55
C GLN A 243 5.15 -3.40 8.93
N ALA A 244 5.13 -3.01 10.21
CA ALA A 244 5.92 -1.89 10.73
C ALA A 244 7.43 -2.12 10.52
N VAL A 245 7.93 -3.32 10.82
CA VAL A 245 9.33 -3.69 10.60
C VAL A 245 9.65 -3.67 9.09
N GLN A 246 8.78 -4.20 8.23
CA GLN A 246 9.03 -4.15 6.78
C GLN A 246 9.15 -2.73 6.25
N ILE A 247 8.25 -1.83 6.65
CA ILE A 247 8.28 -0.45 6.16
C ILE A 247 9.54 0.27 6.70
N LEU A 248 9.93 0.02 7.96
CA LEU A 248 11.18 0.55 8.52
C LEU A 248 12.40 0.10 7.72
N MET A 249 12.49 -1.19 7.38
CA MET A 249 13.57 -1.72 6.57
C MET A 249 13.55 -1.16 5.14
N THR A 250 12.37 -0.92 4.57
CA THR A 250 12.21 -0.29 3.25
C THR A 250 12.74 1.14 3.25
N VAL A 251 12.44 1.91 4.30
CA VAL A 251 13.00 3.26 4.50
C VAL A 251 14.53 3.18 4.65
N ALA A 252 15.07 2.21 5.39
CA ALA A 252 16.51 2.00 5.52
C ALA A 252 17.19 1.72 4.16
N VAL A 253 16.59 0.87 3.32
CA VAL A 253 17.07 0.59 1.95
C VAL A 253 17.07 1.86 1.09
N LEU A 254 16.01 2.67 1.17
CA LEU A 254 15.93 3.93 0.42
C LEU A 254 16.91 4.99 0.92
N VAL A 255 17.19 5.05 2.23
CA VAL A 255 18.24 5.92 2.78
C VAL A 255 19.59 5.54 2.20
N LEU A 256 19.91 4.23 2.19
CA LEU A 256 21.15 3.72 1.64
C LEU A 256 21.30 4.00 0.13
N ALA A 257 20.25 3.75 -0.65
CA ALA A 257 20.24 4.00 -2.09
C ALA A 257 20.47 5.48 -2.44
N ASN A 258 19.79 6.41 -1.75
CA ASN A 258 19.96 7.84 -1.99
C ASN A 258 21.33 8.36 -1.52
N ALA A 259 21.88 7.81 -0.44
CA ALA A 259 23.22 8.18 0.03
C ALA A 259 24.31 7.75 -0.95
N GLN A 260 24.16 6.57 -1.58
CA GLN A 260 25.07 6.13 -2.65
C GLN A 260 25.06 7.09 -3.84
N ILE A 261 23.90 7.65 -4.21
CA ILE A 261 23.81 8.65 -5.27
C ILE A 261 24.59 9.93 -4.91
N ILE A 262 24.45 10.44 -3.67
CA ILE A 262 25.19 11.63 -3.21
C ILE A 262 26.69 11.39 -3.21
N ALA A 263 27.13 10.22 -2.72
CA ALA A 263 28.56 9.87 -2.66
C ALA A 263 29.21 9.86 -4.06
N GLN A 264 28.44 9.52 -5.11
CA GLN A 264 28.93 9.58 -6.49
C GLN A 264 29.10 10.99 -7.03
N TRP A 265 28.24 11.93 -6.63
CA TRP A 265 28.41 13.33 -7.03
C TRP A 265 29.61 13.99 -6.39
N ASN A 266 29.98 13.55 -5.17
CA ASN A 266 31.15 14.07 -4.48
C ASN A 266 31.89 12.97 -3.71
N ALA A 267 32.89 12.38 -4.37
CA ALA A 267 33.73 11.31 -3.84
C ALA A 267 34.61 11.74 -2.64
N HIS A 268 34.70 13.05 -2.33
CA HIS A 268 35.48 13.56 -1.21
C HIS A 268 34.71 13.56 0.12
N ILE A 269 33.39 13.35 0.10
CA ILE A 269 32.57 13.33 1.31
C ILE A 269 32.51 11.89 1.84
N CYS A 270 32.78 11.74 3.14
CA CYS A 270 32.67 10.45 3.82
C CYS A 270 31.25 9.87 3.68
N PHE A 271 31.12 8.59 3.35
CA PHE A 271 29.83 7.95 3.06
C PHE A 271 28.80 8.08 4.20
N ILE A 272 29.25 7.96 5.45
CA ILE A 272 28.37 8.15 6.62
C ILE A 272 27.75 9.55 6.67
N VAL A 273 28.47 10.57 6.22
CA VAL A 273 27.96 11.95 6.16
C VAL A 273 26.86 12.07 5.09
N CYS A 274 27.02 11.38 3.95
CA CYS A 274 25.97 11.30 2.93
C CYS A 274 24.69 10.68 3.50
N MET A 275 24.82 9.59 4.27
CA MET A 275 23.69 8.94 4.96
C MET A 275 23.00 9.88 5.97
N VAL A 276 23.78 10.64 6.75
CA VAL A 276 23.25 11.64 7.69
C VAL A 276 22.51 12.77 6.96
N ILE A 277 23.02 13.23 5.81
CA ILE A 277 22.34 14.23 4.98
C ILE A 277 20.96 13.73 4.55
N ILE A 278 20.86 12.50 4.05
CA ILE A 278 19.58 11.89 3.67
C ILE A 278 18.65 11.77 4.87
N MET A 279 19.16 11.36 6.03
CA MET A 279 18.36 11.29 7.26
C MET A 279 17.78 12.66 7.63
N ILE A 280 18.58 13.74 7.58
CA ILE A 280 18.12 15.09 7.89
C ILE A 280 17.05 15.56 6.88
N ILE A 281 17.30 15.33 5.58
CA ILE A 281 16.30 15.63 4.53
C ILE A 281 15.02 14.84 4.80
N GLY A 282 15.14 13.57 5.16
CA GLY A 282 14.03 12.69 5.54
C GLY A 282 13.25 13.21 6.74
N ILE A 283 13.92 13.70 7.80
CA ILE A 283 13.27 14.31 8.97
C ILE A 283 12.48 15.55 8.56
N VAL A 284 13.05 16.42 7.72
CA VAL A 284 12.38 17.62 7.24
C VAL A 284 11.18 17.27 6.37
N LEU A 285 11.33 16.36 5.41
CA LEU A 285 10.23 15.93 4.53
C LEU A 285 9.16 15.14 5.29
N GLY A 286 9.56 14.35 6.29
CA GLY A 286 8.67 13.59 7.17
C GLY A 286 7.85 14.45 8.12
N SER A 287 8.21 15.72 8.31
CA SER A 287 7.35 16.69 8.99
C SER A 287 6.05 16.97 8.22
N ILE A 288 6.04 16.71 6.90
CA ILE A 288 4.87 16.87 6.03
C ILE A 288 3.93 15.67 6.25
N ARG A 289 2.93 15.89 7.10
CA ARG A 289 1.96 14.86 7.52
C ARG A 289 0.82 14.59 6.52
N SER A 290 0.47 15.61 5.73
CA SER A 290 -0.65 15.55 4.79
C SER A 290 -0.13 15.42 3.37
N LEU A 291 -0.33 14.25 2.77
CA LEU A 291 -0.07 14.02 1.35
C LEU A 291 -1.38 14.14 0.55
N GLN A 292 -2.24 15.11 0.86
CA GLN A 292 -3.52 15.35 0.17
C GLN A 292 -3.39 15.54 -1.36
N ARG A 293 -2.16 15.70 -1.89
CA ARG A 293 -1.86 15.74 -3.34
C ARG A 293 -0.98 14.59 -3.82
N LEU A 294 -1.06 13.41 -3.19
CA LEU A 294 -0.32 12.20 -3.62
C LEU A 294 -0.44 11.94 -5.12
N GLY A 295 -1.64 12.08 -5.70
CA GLY A 295 -1.85 11.79 -7.12
C GLY A 295 -0.97 12.60 -8.08
N TRP A 296 -0.67 13.87 -7.77
CA TRP A 296 0.20 14.70 -8.62
C TRP A 296 1.68 14.32 -8.45
N LEU A 297 2.13 14.09 -7.22
CA LEU A 297 3.50 13.65 -6.93
C LEU A 297 3.80 12.27 -7.53
N CYS A 298 2.86 11.32 -7.42
CA CYS A 298 2.99 9.99 -8.00
C CYS A 298 3.03 10.04 -9.54
N ASN A 299 2.23 10.92 -10.17
CA ASN A 299 2.29 11.13 -11.61
C ASN A 299 3.67 11.68 -12.03
N LEU A 300 4.17 12.70 -11.34
CA LEU A 300 5.51 13.24 -11.57
C LEU A 300 6.61 12.16 -11.39
N CYS A 301 6.50 11.34 -10.35
CA CYS A 301 7.42 10.24 -10.07
C CYS A 301 7.45 9.20 -11.19
N VAL A 302 6.28 8.82 -11.74
CA VAL A 302 6.20 7.90 -12.88
C VAL A 302 6.90 8.48 -14.11
N TRP A 303 6.67 9.75 -14.44
CA TRP A 303 7.35 10.38 -15.58
C TRP A 303 8.85 10.53 -15.38
N MET A 304 9.31 10.84 -14.17
CA MET A 304 10.75 10.88 -13.85
C MET A 304 11.40 9.49 -14.01
N ASN A 305 10.72 8.43 -13.57
CA ASN A 305 11.16 7.06 -13.83
C ASN A 305 11.20 6.73 -15.33
N ILE A 306 10.19 7.19 -16.09
CA ILE A 306 10.14 7.02 -17.55
C ILE A 306 11.36 7.66 -18.22
N VAL A 307 11.67 8.91 -17.87
CA VAL A 307 12.83 9.63 -18.41
C VAL A 307 14.13 8.93 -18.00
N SER A 308 14.25 8.51 -16.74
CA SER A 308 15.44 7.84 -16.24
C SER A 308 15.70 6.51 -16.96
N PHE A 309 14.69 5.66 -17.18
CA PHE A 309 14.90 4.42 -17.96
C PHE A 309 15.30 4.70 -19.41
N LEU A 310 14.73 5.75 -20.05
CA LEU A 310 15.07 6.11 -21.43
C LEU A 310 16.52 6.57 -21.56
N ILE A 311 17.04 7.31 -20.57
CA ILE A 311 18.44 7.70 -20.51
C ILE A 311 19.33 6.44 -20.52
N VAL A 312 18.98 5.43 -19.71
CA VAL A 312 19.75 4.18 -19.64
C VAL A 312 19.74 3.41 -20.96
N ILE A 313 18.56 3.25 -21.58
CA ILE A 313 18.43 2.56 -22.87
C ILE A 313 19.31 3.23 -23.94
N VAL A 314 19.24 4.56 -24.05
CA VAL A 314 20.02 5.30 -25.04
C VAL A 314 21.51 5.17 -24.77
N ALA A 315 21.90 5.19 -23.51
CA ALA A 315 23.29 5.19 -23.15
C ALA A 315 23.95 3.82 -23.36
N CYS A 316 23.29 2.72 -22.97
CA CYS A 316 23.77 1.36 -23.22
C CYS A 316 23.87 1.03 -24.72
N ALA A 317 23.03 1.64 -25.56
CA ALA A 317 23.04 1.41 -27.01
C ALA A 317 24.14 2.18 -27.75
N LYS A 318 24.59 3.33 -27.23
CA LYS A 318 25.49 4.25 -27.95
C LYS A 318 26.90 4.34 -27.37
N TYR A 319 27.08 4.08 -26.07
CA TYR A 319 28.31 4.36 -25.36
C TYR A 319 28.88 3.10 -24.68
N PRO A 320 30.19 3.05 -24.40
CA PRO A 320 30.81 1.95 -23.69
C PRO A 320 30.41 1.89 -22.21
N ILE A 321 30.77 0.79 -21.54
CA ILE A 321 30.46 0.52 -20.13
C ILE A 321 31.48 1.22 -19.21
N ASP A 322 31.03 1.76 -18.08
CA ASP A 322 31.93 2.17 -17.01
C ASP A 322 32.32 0.96 -16.14
N TYR A 323 33.46 0.35 -16.47
CA TYR A 323 33.98 -0.81 -15.75
C TYR A 323 34.43 -0.48 -14.31
N SER A 324 34.72 0.79 -14.00
CA SER A 324 35.24 1.17 -12.68
C SER A 324 34.23 0.86 -11.57
N VAL A 325 32.95 1.10 -11.83
CA VAL A 325 31.87 0.81 -10.89
C VAL A 325 31.70 -0.69 -10.74
N VAL A 326 31.68 -1.45 -11.83
CA VAL A 326 31.42 -2.89 -11.79
C VAL A 326 32.53 -3.67 -11.10
N LEU A 327 33.79 -3.32 -11.35
CA LEU A 327 34.94 -3.97 -10.72
C LEU A 327 35.01 -3.73 -9.22
N ASN A 328 34.48 -2.60 -8.74
CA ASN A 328 34.44 -2.29 -7.33
C ASN A 328 33.17 -2.88 -6.65
N SER A 329 32.03 -2.94 -7.34
CA SER A 329 30.72 -3.39 -6.82
C SER A 329 30.41 -4.87 -6.93
N THR A 330 31.17 -5.63 -7.73
CA THR A 330 30.88 -7.03 -7.99
C THR A 330 32.09 -7.94 -7.76
N LEU A 331 31.83 -9.25 -7.73
CA LEU A 331 32.86 -10.29 -7.69
C LEU A 331 33.68 -10.36 -9.00
N ILE A 332 33.22 -9.74 -10.08
CA ILE A 332 33.92 -9.71 -11.37
C ILE A 332 35.11 -8.76 -11.28
N LYS A 333 36.33 -9.29 -11.45
CA LYS A 333 37.59 -8.50 -11.39
C LYS A 333 38.34 -8.39 -12.72
N THR A 334 37.94 -9.15 -13.73
CA THR A 334 38.56 -9.15 -15.08
C THR A 334 37.62 -8.51 -16.10
N ILE A 335 38.19 -7.69 -16.99
CA ILE A 335 37.46 -7.09 -18.11
C ILE A 335 37.57 -8.02 -19.31
N GLU A 336 36.43 -8.52 -19.76
CA GLU A 336 36.25 -9.45 -20.88
C GLU A 336 35.11 -8.91 -21.78
N PRO A 337 34.97 -9.40 -23.02
CA PRO A 337 33.80 -9.09 -23.82
C PRO A 337 32.50 -9.43 -23.08
N ALA A 338 31.46 -8.62 -23.25
CA ALA A 338 30.19 -8.87 -22.58
C ALA A 338 29.58 -10.20 -23.04
N HIS A 339 29.45 -11.16 -22.12
CA HIS A 339 28.79 -12.44 -22.37
C HIS A 339 27.35 -12.42 -21.83
N THR A 340 26.44 -13.03 -22.59
CA THR A 340 25.04 -13.25 -22.21
C THR A 340 24.70 -14.73 -22.28
N PHE A 341 23.89 -15.22 -21.34
CA PHE A 341 23.57 -16.64 -21.21
C PHE A 341 22.06 -16.89 -21.30
N ALA A 342 21.67 -17.99 -21.96
CA ALA A 342 20.28 -18.38 -22.07
C ALA A 342 19.69 -18.89 -20.73
N GLY A 343 20.52 -19.54 -19.91
CA GLY A 343 20.19 -19.99 -18.55
C GLY A 343 21.13 -19.38 -17.51
N PRO A 344 21.16 -19.92 -16.27
CA PRO A 344 22.04 -19.44 -15.23
C PRO A 344 23.48 -19.31 -15.73
N PRO A 345 24.13 -18.14 -15.56
CA PRO A 345 25.52 -17.98 -15.93
C PRO A 345 26.41 -18.93 -15.10
N PRO A 346 27.52 -19.42 -15.68
CA PRO A 346 28.57 -20.08 -14.91
C PRO A 346 29.09 -19.20 -13.78
N ASP A 347 29.59 -19.81 -12.71
CA ASP A 347 30.05 -19.12 -11.49
C ASP A 347 31.09 -18.01 -11.75
N ALA A 348 31.91 -18.15 -12.80
CA ALA A 348 32.90 -17.13 -13.19
C ALA A 348 32.28 -15.79 -13.62
N TYR A 349 31.01 -15.79 -14.03
CA TYR A 349 30.29 -14.63 -14.57
C TYR A 349 29.21 -14.09 -13.62
N GLN A 350 29.11 -14.63 -12.41
CA GLN A 350 28.14 -14.20 -11.39
C GLN A 350 28.69 -13.03 -10.58
N GLN A 351 27.81 -12.08 -10.21
CA GLN A 351 28.24 -10.80 -9.62
C GLN A 351 28.20 -10.78 -8.09
N SER A 352 27.29 -11.55 -7.48
CA SER A 352 26.89 -11.40 -6.07
C SER A 352 27.18 -12.61 -5.19
N ALA A 353 27.02 -13.81 -5.72
CA ALA A 353 27.33 -15.07 -5.06
C ALA A 353 27.72 -16.12 -6.11
N TYR A 354 27.98 -17.35 -5.68
CA TYR A 354 28.27 -18.48 -6.57
C TYR A 354 27.11 -19.49 -6.57
N GLY A 355 26.94 -20.23 -7.66
CA GLY A 355 25.97 -21.31 -7.79
C GLY A 355 24.51 -20.87 -7.65
N THR A 356 23.73 -21.67 -6.91
CA THR A 356 22.28 -21.46 -6.73
C THR A 356 21.95 -20.23 -5.89
N ALA A 357 22.87 -19.80 -5.02
CA ALA A 357 22.71 -18.61 -4.20
C ALA A 357 22.58 -17.34 -5.06
N ALA A 358 23.36 -17.23 -6.14
CA ALA A 358 23.30 -16.09 -7.07
C ALA A 358 21.98 -16.04 -7.83
N THR A 359 21.55 -17.19 -8.35
CA THR A 359 20.25 -17.33 -9.03
C THR A 359 19.12 -16.87 -8.10
N MET A 360 19.13 -17.32 -6.85
CA MET A 360 18.13 -16.96 -5.86
C MET A 360 18.21 -15.49 -5.42
N SER A 361 19.40 -14.86 -5.39
CA SER A 361 19.54 -13.42 -5.20
C SER A 361 18.85 -12.64 -6.33
N GLY A 362 18.98 -13.10 -7.57
CA GLY A 362 18.21 -12.58 -8.71
C GLY A 362 16.70 -12.72 -8.49
N VAL A 363 16.23 -13.89 -8.04
CA VAL A 363 14.81 -14.11 -7.72
C VAL A 363 14.31 -13.19 -6.59
N ASN A 364 15.10 -13.00 -5.54
CA ASN A 364 14.78 -12.06 -4.45
C ASN A 364 14.60 -10.63 -4.96
N ASN A 365 15.41 -10.21 -5.92
CA ASN A 365 15.27 -8.89 -6.55
C ASN A 365 13.98 -8.78 -7.39
N ILE A 366 13.55 -9.86 -8.06
CA ILE A 366 12.22 -9.90 -8.72
C ILE A 366 11.11 -9.74 -7.70
N VAL A 367 11.17 -10.50 -6.61
CA VAL A 367 10.20 -10.45 -5.51
C VAL A 367 10.13 -9.05 -4.90
N TYR A 368 11.29 -8.44 -4.65
CA TYR A 368 11.40 -7.06 -4.17
C TYR A 368 10.73 -6.09 -5.16
N SER A 369 10.99 -6.25 -6.46
CA SER A 369 10.46 -5.37 -7.52
C SER A 369 8.95 -5.51 -7.75
N TYR A 370 8.33 -6.60 -7.30
CA TYR A 370 6.88 -6.76 -7.29
C TYR A 370 6.25 -6.51 -5.90
N GLY A 371 7.06 -6.08 -4.94
CA GLY A 371 6.60 -5.71 -3.60
C GLY A 371 5.76 -4.44 -3.61
N GLY A 372 4.53 -4.53 -3.10
CA GLY A 372 3.62 -3.37 -2.99
C GLY A 372 2.20 -3.70 -2.54
N ALA A 373 1.84 -4.99 -2.53
CA ALA A 373 0.52 -5.47 -2.10
C ALA A 373 0.12 -5.00 -0.69
N LEU A 374 1.09 -4.71 0.19
CA LEU A 374 0.86 -4.22 1.55
C LEU A 374 0.06 -2.91 1.59
N LEU A 375 0.18 -2.06 0.55
CA LEU A 375 -0.52 -0.78 0.45
C LEU A 375 -1.89 -0.89 -0.21
N PHE A 376 -2.26 -2.05 -0.76
CA PHE A 376 -3.49 -2.17 -1.55
C PHE A 376 -4.75 -1.92 -0.72
N VAL A 377 -4.77 -2.34 0.55
CA VAL A 377 -5.89 -2.05 1.45
C VAL A 377 -6.04 -0.54 1.68
N ALA A 378 -4.92 0.18 1.85
CA ALA A 378 -4.94 1.63 2.00
C ALA A 378 -5.38 2.32 0.69
N PHE A 379 -4.93 1.83 -0.46
CA PHE A 379 -5.37 2.34 -1.77
C PHE A 379 -6.87 2.10 -2.01
N LEU A 380 -7.38 0.93 -1.64
CA LEU A 380 -8.80 0.58 -1.70
C LEU A 380 -9.64 1.45 -0.77
N ALA A 381 -9.15 1.74 0.44
CA ALA A 381 -9.82 2.60 1.41
C ALA A 381 -9.99 4.05 0.91
N GLU A 382 -9.09 4.52 0.03
CA GLU A 382 -9.12 5.85 -0.58
C GLU A 382 -9.90 5.89 -1.91
N MET A 383 -10.27 4.74 -2.48
CA MET A 383 -11.00 4.67 -3.75
C MET A 383 -12.45 5.10 -3.59
N ARG A 384 -12.91 5.96 -4.50
CA ARG A 384 -14.32 6.34 -4.58
C ARG A 384 -15.23 5.16 -4.96
N HIS A 385 -14.76 4.29 -5.86
CA HIS A 385 -15.49 3.09 -6.29
C HIS A 385 -14.56 1.88 -6.25
N PRO A 386 -14.45 1.17 -5.10
CA PRO A 386 -13.53 0.04 -4.93
C PRO A 386 -13.75 -1.12 -5.90
N TRP A 387 -14.95 -1.26 -6.48
CA TRP A 387 -15.26 -2.24 -7.53
C TRP A 387 -14.41 -2.07 -8.80
N ASP A 388 -13.91 -0.88 -9.10
CA ASP A 388 -13.08 -0.62 -10.28
C ASP A 388 -11.58 -0.90 -10.05
N PHE A 389 -11.18 -1.30 -8.84
CA PHE A 389 -9.78 -1.51 -8.48
C PHE A 389 -9.07 -2.49 -9.43
N TRP A 390 -9.73 -3.58 -9.81
CA TRP A 390 -9.15 -4.60 -10.68
C TRP A 390 -8.68 -4.03 -12.04
N LYS A 391 -9.36 -2.99 -12.56
CA LYS A 391 -8.98 -2.33 -13.82
C LYS A 391 -7.65 -1.59 -13.65
N GLY A 392 -7.51 -0.85 -12.55
CA GLY A 392 -6.27 -0.12 -12.24
C GLY A 392 -5.11 -1.06 -11.97
N MET A 393 -5.35 -2.09 -11.17
CA MET A 393 -4.37 -3.11 -10.80
C MET A 393 -3.88 -3.91 -12.02
N LEU A 394 -4.79 -4.44 -12.86
CA LEU A 394 -4.40 -5.25 -14.01
C LEU A 394 -3.65 -4.43 -15.07
N CYS A 395 -4.06 -3.19 -15.32
CA CYS A 395 -3.34 -2.28 -16.19
C CYS A 395 -1.95 -1.94 -15.65
N ALA A 396 -1.82 -1.64 -14.36
CA ALA A 396 -0.54 -1.32 -13.73
C ALA A 396 0.40 -2.53 -13.76
N GLN A 397 -0.09 -3.70 -13.34
CA GLN A 397 0.71 -4.92 -13.29
C GLN A 397 1.18 -5.36 -14.69
N SER A 398 0.31 -5.26 -15.69
CA SER A 398 0.69 -5.56 -17.08
C SER A 398 1.74 -4.58 -17.60
N PHE A 399 1.57 -3.29 -17.32
CA PHE A 399 2.54 -2.26 -17.69
C PHE A 399 3.91 -2.50 -17.03
N ILE A 400 3.93 -2.76 -15.72
CA ILE A 400 5.16 -3.04 -14.95
C ILE A 400 5.85 -4.29 -15.50
N CYS A 401 5.11 -5.38 -15.73
CA CYS A 401 5.66 -6.63 -16.26
C CYS A 401 6.32 -6.43 -17.64
N ILE A 402 5.65 -5.71 -18.54
CA ILE A 402 6.20 -5.38 -19.87
C ILE A 402 7.47 -4.55 -19.74
N VAL A 403 7.46 -3.51 -18.89
CA VAL A 403 8.62 -2.64 -18.67
C VAL A 403 9.79 -3.43 -18.10
N TYR A 404 9.57 -4.27 -17.10
CA TYR A 404 10.63 -5.09 -16.48
C TYR A 404 11.28 -6.05 -17.46
N ILE A 405 10.47 -6.76 -18.24
CA ILE A 405 10.98 -7.69 -19.26
C ILE A 405 11.71 -6.92 -20.35
N PHE A 406 11.09 -5.90 -20.94
CA PHE A 406 11.68 -5.14 -22.04
C PHE A 406 12.98 -4.45 -21.62
N PHE A 407 12.96 -3.72 -20.50
CA PHE A 407 14.12 -2.98 -20.01
C PHE A 407 15.24 -3.92 -19.58
N GLY A 408 14.93 -4.93 -18.77
CA GLY A 408 15.91 -5.90 -18.29
C GLY A 408 16.56 -6.68 -19.44
N ALA A 409 15.75 -7.16 -20.40
CA ALA A 409 16.22 -7.80 -21.61
C ALA A 409 17.16 -6.89 -22.42
N PHE A 410 16.69 -5.68 -22.75
CA PHE A 410 17.43 -4.77 -23.61
C PHE A 410 18.80 -4.43 -23.03
N VAL A 411 18.85 -4.05 -21.75
CA VAL A 411 20.10 -3.66 -21.11
C VAL A 411 21.02 -4.85 -20.89
N TYR A 412 20.49 -6.02 -20.50
CA TYR A 412 21.29 -7.24 -20.39
C TYR A 412 21.87 -7.68 -21.74
N GLY A 413 21.16 -7.48 -22.85
CA GLY A 413 21.67 -7.75 -24.19
C GLY A 413 22.88 -6.90 -24.57
N HIS A 414 23.00 -5.69 -24.03
CA HIS A 414 24.13 -4.78 -24.30
C HIS A 414 25.26 -4.89 -23.27
N LEU A 415 24.94 -5.02 -21.99
CA LEU A 415 25.93 -5.03 -20.90
C LEU A 415 26.35 -6.43 -20.46
N GLY A 416 25.53 -7.46 -20.74
CA GLY A 416 25.78 -8.84 -20.33
C GLY A 416 26.03 -8.97 -18.82
N GLN A 417 27.10 -9.70 -18.48
CA GLN A 417 27.56 -9.91 -17.10
C GLN A 417 27.89 -8.63 -16.32
N TYR A 418 27.96 -7.46 -16.95
CA TYR A 418 28.25 -6.18 -16.29
C TYR A 418 27.00 -5.45 -15.77
N SER A 419 25.83 -6.07 -15.89
CA SER A 419 24.54 -5.49 -15.45
C SER A 419 24.43 -5.44 -13.91
N ALA A 420 24.98 -4.42 -13.27
CA ALA A 420 24.94 -4.28 -11.81
C ALA A 420 23.53 -3.93 -11.28
N SER A 421 23.30 -4.17 -9.99
CA SER A 421 22.00 -3.93 -9.33
C SER A 421 21.54 -2.47 -9.36
N ASN A 422 22.48 -1.51 -9.41
CA ASN A 422 22.19 -0.10 -9.66
C ASN A 422 22.66 0.29 -11.06
N ILE A 423 21.84 -0.03 -12.06
CA ILE A 423 22.23 0.09 -13.46
C ILE A 423 22.59 1.52 -13.89
N THR A 424 21.96 2.53 -13.27
CA THR A 424 22.21 3.94 -13.57
C THR A 424 23.69 4.29 -13.36
N GLN A 425 24.36 3.61 -12.43
CA GLN A 425 25.75 3.85 -12.08
C GLN A 425 26.75 3.22 -13.05
N VAL A 426 26.34 2.29 -13.91
CA VAL A 426 27.24 1.56 -14.83
C VAL A 426 27.40 2.27 -16.18
N ILE A 427 26.65 3.34 -16.39
CA ILE A 427 26.44 3.97 -17.68
C ILE A 427 27.45 5.08 -17.94
N TYR A 428 27.91 5.18 -19.19
CA TYR A 428 28.73 6.27 -19.71
C TYR A 428 27.98 7.04 -20.82
N PRO A 429 28.24 8.35 -21.06
CA PRO A 429 29.10 9.28 -20.34
C PRO A 429 28.55 9.71 -18.97
N VAL A 430 29.45 10.20 -18.09
CA VAL A 430 29.14 10.66 -16.72
C VAL A 430 28.02 11.71 -16.68
N SER A 431 27.81 12.48 -17.75
CA SER A 431 26.70 13.44 -17.84
C SER A 431 25.33 12.77 -17.85
N LEU A 432 25.16 11.66 -18.60
CA LEU A 432 23.92 10.88 -18.62
C LEU A 432 23.72 10.11 -17.31
N GLN A 433 24.80 9.56 -16.76
CA GLN A 433 24.82 8.93 -15.43
C GLN A 433 24.34 9.93 -14.36
N THR A 434 24.87 11.16 -14.37
CA THR A 434 24.49 12.21 -13.42
C THR A 434 23.03 12.62 -13.59
N ALA A 435 22.54 12.76 -14.83
CA ALA A 435 21.13 13.05 -15.09
C ALA A 435 20.21 11.95 -14.56
N GLY A 436 20.52 10.68 -14.84
CA GLY A 436 19.78 9.53 -14.31
C GLY A 436 19.79 9.49 -12.78
N ASN A 437 20.95 9.73 -12.17
CA ASN A 437 21.12 9.80 -10.72
C ASN A 437 20.28 10.91 -10.09
N VAL A 438 20.15 12.09 -10.72
CA VAL A 438 19.28 13.18 -10.23
C VAL A 438 17.81 12.75 -10.24
N PHE A 439 17.34 12.11 -11.31
CA PHE A 439 15.96 11.61 -11.34
C PHE A 439 15.72 10.53 -10.29
N SER A 440 16.62 9.55 -10.17
CA SER A 440 16.55 8.49 -9.15
C SER A 440 16.61 9.03 -7.72
N PHE A 441 17.38 10.09 -7.48
CA PHE A 441 17.43 10.76 -6.19
C PHE A 441 16.09 11.41 -5.83
N VAL A 442 15.48 12.14 -6.75
CA VAL A 442 14.19 12.81 -6.52
C VAL A 442 13.07 11.79 -6.32
N THR A 443 12.99 10.76 -7.17
CA THR A 443 11.99 9.69 -7.03
C THR A 443 12.21 8.89 -5.75
N GLY A 444 13.47 8.62 -5.39
CA GLY A 444 13.87 7.98 -4.15
C GLY A 444 13.44 8.76 -2.90
N LEU A 445 13.60 10.09 -2.88
CA LEU A 445 13.13 10.93 -1.77
C LEU A 445 11.60 10.96 -1.66
N ILE A 446 10.89 11.00 -2.79
CA ILE A 446 9.43 10.93 -2.81
C ILE A 446 8.95 9.59 -2.23
N ALA A 447 9.53 8.47 -2.69
CA ALA A 447 9.24 7.13 -2.18
C ALA A 447 9.54 7.04 -0.68
N CYS A 448 10.71 7.52 -0.24
CA CYS A 448 11.13 7.49 1.16
C CYS A 448 10.15 8.27 2.06
N THR A 449 9.70 9.43 1.60
CA THR A 449 8.70 10.26 2.32
C THR A 449 7.33 9.56 2.39
N LEU A 450 6.91 8.89 1.32
CA LEU A 450 5.65 8.13 1.27
C LEU A 450 5.69 6.96 2.25
N TYR A 451 6.72 6.12 2.18
CA TYR A 451 6.89 4.97 3.06
C TYR A 451 7.03 5.39 4.53
N PHE A 452 7.78 6.44 4.82
CA PHE A 452 7.85 7.01 6.17
C PHE A 452 6.47 7.43 6.68
N ASN A 453 5.71 8.20 5.89
CA ASN A 453 4.39 8.70 6.33
C ASN A 453 3.40 7.57 6.58
N ILE A 454 3.42 6.51 5.77
CA ILE A 454 2.56 5.35 5.96
C ILE A 454 3.05 4.50 7.13
N GLY A 455 4.33 4.19 7.18
CA GLY A 455 4.96 3.40 8.25
C GLY A 455 4.80 4.02 9.61
N MET A 456 5.05 5.33 9.74
CA MET A 456 4.88 6.04 11.00
C MET A 456 3.43 6.10 11.47
N LYS A 457 2.45 6.21 10.55
CA LYS A 457 1.03 6.11 10.94
C LYS A 457 0.70 4.74 11.49
N VAL A 458 1.16 3.68 10.83
CA VAL A 458 0.96 2.29 11.29
C VAL A 458 1.60 2.10 12.67
N VAL A 459 2.87 2.49 12.86
CA VAL A 459 3.55 2.40 14.15
C VAL A 459 2.83 3.24 15.22
N TYR A 460 2.39 4.45 14.87
CA TYR A 460 1.70 5.33 15.81
C TYR A 460 0.38 4.72 16.29
N ILE A 461 -0.44 4.22 15.37
CA ILE A 461 -1.74 3.64 15.70
C ILE A 461 -1.54 2.35 16.51
N GLU A 462 -0.71 1.44 16.01
CA GLU A 462 -0.67 0.07 16.54
C GLU A 462 0.22 -0.07 17.78
N VAL A 463 1.34 0.68 17.85
CA VAL A 463 2.25 0.62 19.00
C VAL A 463 1.91 1.70 20.01
N PHE A 464 1.80 2.96 19.56
CA PHE A 464 1.65 4.06 20.50
C PHE A 464 0.22 4.21 21.00
N GLN A 465 -0.80 4.20 20.12
CA GLN A 465 -2.19 4.36 20.56
C GLN A 465 -2.74 3.11 21.22
N GLU A 466 -2.54 1.93 20.64
CA GLU A 466 -3.13 0.69 21.16
C GLU A 466 -2.37 0.11 22.35
N ILE A 467 -1.03 -0.04 22.27
CA ILE A 467 -0.24 -0.65 23.36
C ILE A 467 0.07 0.37 24.46
N LEU A 468 0.57 1.54 24.07
CA LEU A 468 1.01 2.59 25.01
C LEU A 468 -0.09 3.60 25.38
N HIS A 469 -1.32 3.43 24.87
CA HIS A 469 -2.47 4.27 25.16
C HIS A 469 -2.24 5.77 24.87
N PHE A 470 -1.44 6.09 23.85
CA PHE A 470 -1.19 7.47 23.42
C PHE A 470 -2.44 8.12 22.82
N PRO A 471 -2.55 9.47 22.92
CA PRO A 471 -3.71 10.18 22.39
C PRO A 471 -3.80 10.08 20.87
N GLU A 472 -5.01 10.27 20.37
CA GLU A 472 -5.29 10.22 18.94
C GLU A 472 -4.37 11.15 18.15
N ILE A 473 -3.88 10.69 17.00
CA ILE A 473 -2.91 11.43 16.18
C ILE A 473 -3.45 12.82 15.76
N THR A 474 -4.77 12.97 15.67
CA THR A 474 -5.51 14.20 15.32
C THR A 474 -5.41 15.28 16.41
N THR A 475 -5.26 14.88 17.67
CA THR A 475 -5.17 15.77 18.83
C THR A 475 -3.87 16.59 18.82
N THR A 476 -3.86 17.74 19.49
CA THR A 476 -2.65 18.58 19.62
C THR A 476 -1.49 17.81 20.26
N LYS A 477 -1.75 16.99 21.27
CA LYS A 477 -0.75 16.09 21.88
C LYS A 477 -0.24 15.04 20.87
N GLY A 478 -1.15 14.47 20.07
CA GLY A 478 -0.82 13.54 18.98
C GLY A 478 -0.01 14.16 17.84
N ARG A 479 -0.08 15.48 17.65
CA ARG A 479 0.79 16.20 16.69
C ARG A 479 2.21 16.36 17.23
N TRP A 480 2.36 16.71 18.50
CA TRP A 480 3.69 16.82 19.13
C TRP A 480 4.39 15.46 19.22
N SER A 481 3.66 14.39 19.52
CA SER A 481 4.22 13.03 19.52
C SER A 481 4.72 12.61 18.13
N TRP A 482 4.04 12.99 17.05
CA TRP A 482 4.53 12.77 15.68
C TRP A 482 5.88 13.46 15.42
N TYR A 483 6.01 14.74 15.81
CA TYR A 483 7.26 15.48 15.63
C TYR A 483 8.42 14.97 16.50
N ALA A 484 8.12 14.29 17.61
CA ALA A 484 9.13 13.63 18.44
C ALA A 484 9.50 12.24 17.91
N LEU A 485 8.51 11.44 17.51
CA LEU A 485 8.71 10.05 17.07
C LEU A 485 9.26 9.96 15.64
N GLY A 486 8.94 10.93 14.78
CA GLY A 486 9.45 10.97 13.41
C GLY A 486 10.99 10.95 13.34
N PRO A 487 11.69 11.88 13.99
CA PRO A 487 13.15 11.87 14.07
C PRO A 487 13.72 10.57 14.63
N ILE A 488 13.10 9.99 15.67
CA ILE A 488 13.54 8.72 16.25
C ILE A 488 13.47 7.60 15.21
N TYR A 489 12.39 7.52 14.45
CA TYR A 489 12.24 6.54 13.38
C TYR A 489 13.31 6.69 12.28
N TRP A 490 13.61 7.92 11.86
CA TRP A 490 14.67 8.19 10.90
C TRP A 490 16.06 7.81 11.43
N ILE A 491 16.34 8.09 12.71
CA ILE A 491 17.60 7.70 13.36
C ILE A 491 17.73 6.17 13.36
N ILE A 492 16.67 5.44 13.73
CA ILE A 492 16.69 3.97 13.72
C ILE A 492 16.91 3.45 12.30
N ALA A 493 16.21 3.98 11.30
CA ALA A 493 16.38 3.58 9.91
C ALA A 493 17.81 3.84 9.41
N PHE A 494 18.39 5.00 9.76
CA PHE A 494 19.79 5.33 9.47
C PHE A 494 20.76 4.35 10.12
N VAL A 495 20.57 4.02 11.41
CA VAL A 495 21.44 3.08 12.14
C VAL A 495 21.41 1.70 11.47
N ILE A 496 20.23 1.21 11.09
CA ILE A 496 20.09 -0.07 10.37
C ILE A 496 20.82 -0.02 9.02
N ALA A 497 20.60 1.05 8.26
CA ALA A 497 21.19 1.21 6.94
C ALA A 497 22.73 1.36 6.99
N ALA A 498 23.27 2.03 8.01
CA ALA A 498 24.71 2.20 8.22
C ALA A 498 25.39 0.97 8.81
N ALA A 499 24.65 0.10 9.51
CA ALA A 499 25.16 -1.13 10.10
C ALA A 499 25.54 -2.16 9.03
N VAL A 500 24.71 -2.32 7.99
CA VAL A 500 24.97 -3.23 6.86
C VAL A 500 24.98 -2.40 5.58
N PRO A 501 26.08 -1.73 5.24
CA PRO A 501 26.15 -0.85 4.08
C PRO A 501 26.29 -1.72 2.82
N ASN A 502 25.25 -2.46 2.44
CA ASN A 502 25.17 -3.21 1.19
C ASN A 502 23.71 -3.22 0.70
N LEU A 503 23.46 -2.50 -0.39
CA LEU A 503 22.10 -2.29 -0.89
C LEU A 503 21.44 -3.59 -1.34
N ASN A 504 22.18 -4.42 -2.08
CA ASN A 504 21.66 -5.69 -2.61
C ASN A 504 21.40 -6.70 -1.48
N GLY A 505 22.30 -6.79 -0.51
CA GLY A 505 22.19 -7.68 0.64
C GLY A 505 20.99 -7.35 1.53
N ILE A 506 20.85 -6.08 1.95
CA ILE A 506 19.67 -5.66 2.74
C ILE A 506 18.39 -5.83 1.92
N SER A 507 18.35 -5.34 0.67
CA SER A 507 17.13 -5.42 -0.15
C SER A 507 16.71 -6.87 -0.45
N SER A 508 17.67 -7.76 -0.69
CA SER A 508 17.40 -9.20 -0.87
C SER A 508 16.87 -9.86 0.39
N LEU A 509 17.43 -9.53 1.56
CA LEU A 509 16.97 -10.08 2.85
C LEU A 509 15.56 -9.59 3.18
N VAL A 510 15.31 -8.28 3.04
CA VAL A 510 13.98 -7.68 3.26
C VAL A 510 12.97 -8.18 2.23
N GLY A 511 13.41 -8.31 0.98
CA GLY A 511 12.70 -8.92 -0.14
C GLY A 511 12.20 -10.32 0.20
N GLY A 512 13.12 -11.23 0.53
CA GLY A 512 12.83 -12.63 0.83
C GLY A 512 12.06 -12.85 2.12
N LEU A 513 12.38 -12.14 3.20
CA LEU A 513 11.76 -12.36 4.51
C LEU A 513 10.41 -11.67 4.66
N MET A 514 10.27 -10.44 4.17
CA MET A 514 9.10 -9.61 4.50
C MET A 514 8.24 -9.35 3.28
N ILE A 515 8.80 -8.75 2.24
CA ILE A 515 8.06 -8.33 1.04
C ILE A 515 7.40 -9.53 0.37
N LEU A 516 8.09 -10.67 0.29
CA LEU A 516 7.55 -11.91 -0.24
C LEU A 516 6.30 -12.33 0.52
N ASN A 517 6.35 -12.31 1.86
CA ASN A 517 5.24 -12.74 2.68
C ASN A 517 4.02 -11.84 2.53
N PHE A 518 4.20 -10.51 2.53
CA PHE A 518 3.09 -9.58 2.31
C PHE A 518 2.52 -9.60 0.89
N THR A 519 3.31 -10.03 -0.09
CA THR A 519 2.89 -10.03 -1.50
C THR A 519 2.26 -11.37 -1.91
N TYR A 520 2.75 -12.50 -1.40
CA TYR A 520 2.33 -13.83 -1.86
C TYR A 520 1.71 -14.66 -0.73
N THR A 521 2.42 -14.85 0.38
CA THR A 521 2.01 -15.76 1.45
C THR A 521 0.76 -15.30 2.19
N PHE A 522 0.77 -14.07 2.70
CA PHE A 522 -0.28 -13.51 3.52
C PHE A 522 -1.59 -13.35 2.75
N PRO A 523 -1.63 -12.71 1.56
CA PRO A 523 -2.85 -12.63 0.77
C PRO A 523 -3.54 -13.99 0.53
N ALA A 524 -2.75 -15.04 0.32
CA ALA A 524 -3.26 -16.39 0.11
C ALA A 524 -3.93 -16.98 1.36
N PHE A 525 -3.25 -16.93 2.51
CA PHE A 525 -3.84 -17.41 3.76
C PHE A 525 -5.04 -16.57 4.21
N MET A 526 -5.00 -15.26 3.95
CA MET A 526 -6.12 -14.36 4.20
C MET A 526 -7.35 -14.76 3.37
N TYR A 527 -7.18 -14.95 2.06
CA TYR A 527 -8.29 -15.34 1.18
C TYR A 527 -8.82 -16.74 1.49
N LEU A 528 -7.93 -17.69 1.80
CA LEU A 528 -8.30 -19.03 2.25
C LEU A 528 -9.15 -18.96 3.53
N GLY A 529 -8.70 -18.20 4.53
CA GLY A 529 -9.44 -18.03 5.79
C GLY A 529 -10.80 -17.37 5.59
N TYR A 530 -10.87 -16.33 4.73
CA TYR A 530 -12.12 -15.70 4.35
C TYR A 530 -13.09 -16.70 3.69
N ARG A 531 -12.63 -17.48 2.70
CA ARG A 531 -13.48 -18.47 2.02
C ARG A 531 -13.99 -19.55 2.95
N ILE A 532 -13.13 -20.11 3.80
CA ILE A 532 -13.53 -21.13 4.77
C ILE A 532 -14.62 -20.58 5.70
N ARG A 533 -14.53 -19.32 6.13
CA ARG A 533 -15.55 -18.69 6.98
C ARG A 533 -16.89 -18.50 6.27
N VAL A 534 -16.85 -18.07 5.00
CA VAL A 534 -18.05 -17.92 4.15
C VAL A 534 -18.72 -19.28 3.93
N ASP A 535 -17.93 -20.27 3.50
CA ASP A 535 -18.42 -21.60 3.13
C ASP A 535 -18.86 -22.44 4.34
N ALA A 536 -18.47 -22.04 5.57
CA ALA A 536 -18.85 -22.75 6.80
C ALA A 536 -20.25 -22.39 7.33
N LYS A 537 -20.91 -21.38 6.74
CA LYS A 537 -22.24 -20.89 7.14
C LYS A 537 -23.30 -21.98 6.93
N LEU A 538 -24.05 -22.30 7.98
CA LEU A 538 -25.21 -23.20 7.91
C LEU A 538 -26.50 -22.41 7.63
N GLU A 539 -27.54 -23.10 7.15
CA GLU A 539 -28.87 -22.53 7.02
C GLU A 539 -29.40 -22.09 8.40
N GLY A 540 -29.89 -20.85 8.51
CA GLY A 540 -30.32 -20.25 9.78
C GLY A 540 -29.24 -19.50 10.58
N GLU A 541 -27.95 -19.60 10.18
CA GLU A 541 -26.90 -18.76 10.74
C GLU A 541 -26.86 -17.40 10.04
N GLY A 542 -26.64 -16.33 10.80
CA GLY A 542 -26.57 -14.99 10.25
C GLY A 542 -26.43 -13.90 11.29
N PHE A 543 -26.30 -12.68 10.81
CA PHE A 543 -26.46 -11.48 11.64
C PHE A 543 -27.86 -10.94 11.41
N ASP A 544 -28.66 -10.91 12.46
CA ASP A 544 -29.97 -10.27 12.42
C ASP A 544 -29.82 -8.79 12.81
N PRO A 545 -30.16 -7.83 11.92
CA PRO A 545 -29.96 -6.40 12.16
C PRO A 545 -30.87 -5.86 13.27
N ILE A 546 -32.02 -6.50 13.50
CA ILE A 546 -33.04 -6.08 14.48
C ILE A 546 -32.65 -6.55 15.89
N THR A 547 -32.30 -7.83 16.05
CA THR A 547 -31.92 -8.40 17.35
C THR A 547 -30.46 -8.13 17.68
N ARG A 548 -29.62 -7.83 16.68
CA ARG A 548 -28.16 -7.67 16.76
C ARG A 548 -27.43 -8.88 17.33
N VAL A 549 -28.10 -10.03 17.33
CA VAL A 549 -27.52 -11.30 17.74
C VAL A 549 -26.98 -11.99 16.50
N THR A 550 -25.72 -12.42 16.57
CA THR A 550 -25.13 -13.30 15.57
C THR A 550 -25.43 -14.73 15.96
N THR A 551 -26.31 -15.40 15.21
CA THR A 551 -26.62 -16.80 15.44
C THR A 551 -25.52 -17.67 14.84
N ARG A 552 -24.84 -18.44 15.70
CA ARG A 552 -23.90 -19.48 15.30
C ARG A 552 -24.29 -20.77 16.00
N HIS A 553 -24.48 -21.83 15.22
CA HIS A 553 -24.83 -23.15 15.75
C HIS A 553 -23.58 -23.91 16.20
N ASP A 554 -22.47 -23.75 15.46
CA ASP A 554 -21.19 -24.42 15.75
C ASP A 554 -20.00 -23.45 15.80
N GLY A 555 -19.01 -23.81 16.62
CA GLY A 555 -17.73 -23.10 16.75
C GLY A 555 -16.51 -24.00 16.52
N GLY A 556 -15.33 -23.38 16.55
CA GLY A 556 -14.06 -24.10 16.59
C GLY A 556 -13.65 -24.84 15.31
N TRP A 557 -12.82 -25.87 15.46
CA TRP A 557 -12.17 -26.60 14.36
C TRP A 557 -13.15 -27.29 13.41
N GLN A 558 -14.27 -27.78 13.92
CA GLN A 558 -15.30 -28.46 13.10
C GLN A 558 -15.87 -27.51 12.04
N ARG A 559 -16.12 -26.25 12.38
CA ARG A 559 -16.58 -25.21 11.45
C ARG A 559 -15.55 -24.95 10.35
N TRP A 560 -14.27 -24.82 10.72
CA TRP A 560 -13.17 -24.60 9.78
C TRP A 560 -13.01 -25.77 8.80
N TRP A 561 -13.05 -27.00 9.31
CA TRP A 561 -12.93 -28.19 8.47
C TRP A 561 -14.12 -28.36 7.52
N ARG A 562 -15.34 -28.03 7.97
CA ARG A 562 -16.53 -28.03 7.13
C ARG A 562 -16.41 -27.02 5.99
N GLY A 563 -16.08 -25.77 6.28
CA GLY A 563 -15.88 -24.74 5.26
C GLY A 563 -14.75 -25.10 4.28
N PHE A 564 -13.67 -25.72 4.76
CA PHE A 564 -12.59 -26.20 3.89
C PHE A 564 -13.08 -27.25 2.88
N LYS A 565 -13.95 -28.17 3.30
CA LYS A 565 -14.45 -29.28 2.47
C LYS A 565 -15.38 -28.86 1.34
N VAL A 566 -16.15 -27.79 1.50
CA VAL A 566 -17.11 -27.32 0.46
C VAL A 566 -16.39 -27.09 -0.87
N ASN A 567 -15.30 -26.33 -0.82
CA ASN A 567 -14.48 -26.00 -1.99
C ASN A 567 -13.05 -26.56 -1.86
N TRP A 568 -12.93 -27.85 -1.52
CA TRP A 568 -11.65 -28.47 -1.17
C TRP A 568 -10.56 -28.25 -2.23
N HIS A 569 -10.90 -28.36 -3.52
CA HIS A 569 -9.97 -28.22 -4.63
C HIS A 569 -9.37 -26.80 -4.71
N LEU A 570 -10.18 -25.75 -4.62
CA LEU A 570 -9.69 -24.37 -4.61
C LEU A 570 -8.96 -24.03 -3.31
N ASN A 571 -9.47 -24.50 -2.18
CA ASN A 571 -8.87 -24.25 -0.87
C ASN A 571 -7.47 -24.91 -0.76
N THR A 572 -7.29 -26.12 -1.31
CA THR A 572 -5.98 -26.76 -1.41
C THR A 572 -5.03 -25.98 -2.32
N ILE A 573 -5.49 -25.43 -3.45
CA ILE A 573 -4.65 -24.62 -4.34
C ILE A 573 -4.15 -23.36 -3.61
N TYR A 574 -5.02 -22.62 -2.91
CA TYR A 574 -4.59 -21.44 -2.15
C TYR A 574 -3.67 -21.79 -0.99
N PHE A 575 -3.90 -22.92 -0.32
CA PHE A 575 -3.01 -23.42 0.72
C PHE A 575 -1.62 -23.74 0.14
N LEU A 576 -1.55 -24.47 -0.97
CA LEU A 576 -0.29 -24.79 -1.64
C LEU A 576 0.43 -23.53 -2.15
N TYR A 577 -0.31 -22.55 -2.66
CA TYR A 577 0.25 -21.26 -3.07
C TYR A 577 0.85 -20.51 -1.87
N GLY A 578 0.15 -20.47 -0.73
CA GLY A 578 0.67 -19.88 0.51
C GLY A 578 1.91 -20.60 1.04
N CYS A 579 1.91 -21.94 1.01
CA CYS A 579 3.09 -22.76 1.35
C CYS A 579 4.25 -22.53 0.37
N GLY A 580 3.97 -22.37 -0.92
CA GLY A 580 4.96 -21.99 -1.93
C GLY A 580 5.60 -20.64 -1.62
N GLY A 581 4.79 -19.65 -1.21
CA GLY A 581 5.29 -18.36 -0.71
C GLY A 581 6.23 -18.53 0.49
N LEU A 582 5.86 -19.32 1.49
CA LEU A 582 6.73 -19.61 2.64
C LEU A 582 8.03 -20.31 2.24
N ALA A 583 7.97 -21.27 1.31
CA ALA A 583 9.15 -21.97 0.81
C ALA A 583 10.09 -21.01 0.06
N CYS A 584 9.54 -20.14 -0.80
CA CYS A 584 10.32 -19.10 -1.47
C CYS A 584 10.90 -18.09 -0.47
N SER A 585 10.19 -17.76 0.61
CA SER A 585 10.71 -16.90 1.68
C SER A 585 11.91 -17.54 2.38
N GLY A 586 11.81 -18.83 2.74
CA GLY A 586 12.91 -19.58 3.35
C GLY A 586 14.15 -19.65 2.45
N MET A 587 13.97 -19.98 1.16
CA MET A 587 15.06 -20.01 0.19
C MET A 587 15.66 -18.62 -0.07
N GLY A 588 14.81 -17.60 -0.15
CA GLY A 588 15.23 -16.21 -0.33
C GLY A 588 16.07 -15.70 0.84
N CYS A 589 15.65 -15.97 2.07
CA CYS A 589 16.41 -15.66 3.27
C CYS A 589 17.76 -16.37 3.30
N TRP A 590 17.78 -17.67 3.02
CA TRP A 590 19.02 -18.45 2.97
C TRP A 590 20.02 -17.86 1.96
N SER A 591 19.58 -17.59 0.72
CA SER A 591 20.41 -16.98 -0.31
C SER A 591 20.92 -15.59 0.07
N ALA A 592 20.09 -14.75 0.69
CA ALA A 592 20.49 -13.43 1.14
C ALA A 592 21.57 -13.52 2.24
N ILE A 593 21.43 -14.45 3.18
CA ILE A 593 22.41 -14.69 4.25
C ILE A 593 23.73 -15.20 3.66
N GLU A 594 23.71 -16.17 2.76
CA GLU A 594 24.94 -16.66 2.11
C GLU A 594 25.63 -15.57 1.29
N SER A 595 24.87 -14.75 0.57
CA SER A 595 25.42 -13.62 -0.18
C SER A 595 26.09 -12.61 0.76
N LEU A 596 25.46 -12.29 1.90
CA LEU A 596 26.04 -11.42 2.92
C LEU A 596 27.31 -12.02 3.55
N ILE A 597 27.34 -13.33 3.82
CA ILE A 597 28.52 -14.03 4.34
C ILE A 597 29.66 -13.99 3.32
N ALA A 598 29.37 -14.21 2.04
CA ALA A 598 30.37 -14.14 0.98
C ALA A 598 30.93 -12.72 0.79
N LEU A 599 30.06 -11.70 0.89
CA LEU A 599 30.43 -10.29 0.72
C LEU A 599 31.23 -9.73 1.91
N PHE A 600 30.89 -10.11 3.14
CA PHE A 600 31.55 -9.63 4.37
C PHE A 600 32.59 -10.62 4.95
N GLY A 601 32.74 -11.80 4.35
CA GLY A 601 33.69 -12.83 4.76
C GLY A 601 35.15 -12.51 4.42
N PRO A 602 36.10 -13.38 4.82
CA PRO A 602 37.52 -13.19 4.57
C PRO A 602 37.82 -13.17 3.06
N GLY A 603 38.21 -11.99 2.53
CA GLY A 603 38.45 -11.74 1.11
C GLY A 603 37.34 -10.97 0.37
N GLY A 604 36.26 -10.58 1.08
CA GLY A 604 35.14 -9.80 0.55
C GLY A 604 35.36 -8.27 0.50
N THR A 605 34.29 -7.51 0.22
CA THR A 605 34.35 -6.06 -0.02
C THR A 605 34.64 -5.22 1.23
N VAL A 606 35.37 -4.11 1.05
CA VAL A 606 36.01 -3.25 2.07
C VAL A 606 35.04 -2.38 2.90
N ALA A 607 33.73 -2.54 2.76
CA ALA A 607 32.75 -1.65 3.40
C ALA A 607 32.54 -2.06 4.87
N THR A 608 33.15 -1.30 5.78
CA THR A 608 32.93 -1.46 7.23
C THR A 608 31.68 -0.72 7.68
N SER A 609 30.97 -1.26 8.68
CA SER A 609 29.85 -0.58 9.33
C SER A 609 30.28 0.82 9.79
N PHE A 610 29.45 1.83 9.52
CA PHE A 610 29.76 3.24 9.84
C PHE A 610 31.06 3.78 9.20
N GLY A 611 31.49 3.21 8.08
CA GLY A 611 32.72 3.60 7.37
C GLY A 611 32.57 4.84 6.48
N CYS A 612 33.72 5.40 6.08
CA CYS A 612 33.79 6.49 5.09
C CYS A 612 33.87 6.00 3.65
N ALA A 613 34.35 4.78 3.43
CA ALA A 613 34.39 4.18 2.10
C ALA A 613 32.96 3.96 1.62
N GLN A 614 32.67 4.37 0.39
CA GLN A 614 31.39 4.11 -0.22
C GLN A 614 31.19 2.59 -0.34
N PRO A 615 30.08 2.04 0.17
CA PRO A 615 29.73 0.67 -0.08
C PRO A 615 29.39 0.47 -1.53
N VAL A 616 29.94 -0.61 -2.04
CA VAL A 616 29.98 -0.94 -3.45
C VAL A 616 28.85 -1.87 -3.83
#